data_AF-A0A3A8QGD6-F1
#
_entry.id   AF-A0A3A8QGD6-F1
#
_cell.length_a   1.000
_cell.length_b   1.000
_cell.length_c   1.000
_cell.angle_alpha   90.00
_cell.angle_beta   90.00
_cell.angle_gamma   90.00
#
_symmetry.space_group_name_H-M   'P 1'
#
loop_
_entity.id
_entity.type
_entity.pdbx_description
1 polymer ?
#
loop_
_entity_poly.entity_id
_entity_poly.type
_entity_poly.pdbx_seq_one_letter_code
_entity_poly.pdbx_strand_id
1 'polypeptide(L)'
;MRGRGRSRVSDIMRTPALFRRKCWPFLAAGLLAVAGCSDSSEPGEEPGPGTDGPGVTPGEGSECLGAKFLTTLGKSTLLVGAQMEEETSAKAPFDVRYLYIAAGVFDSKDACQSCTSGCSSGGTSCANGGCNWWGCWQDVSEAPGAYVRDFIKATQAKGQLPFLTYYEAFQASGYTEGEEQLKALNDAAFLGRYLADWRFLLKQVGQEKVLLQIEPDMWAYLQFFPKDGRAQSTAVAVKAANPTDCGSQENNAAGLGKCMIAMVRKYAPNAKVGLHASAWATKTDVSGNTDPSFDVASEANKVADFLLSVGAGDTDFVTVEASDRDAGWYQETQGKAGWWDPENRQLPHFHQAFTWAKAVSTRLNKPHLWWQLPVGHMGLPNEEKKWRDNRVDYFLTHPGEVAAAGGVGMLFGAGNYEQTTPETDGGNLVKRVKAYKDAGGQAACVKN
;
A
#
# COMPACT_ATOMS: atom_id res chain seq x y z
N MET A 1 -40.02 -0.01 -6.65
CA MET A 1 -40.10 -0.13 -5.18
C MET A 1 -39.05 -1.13 -4.73
N ARG A 2 -38.33 -0.85 -3.62
CA ARG A 2 -37.28 -1.68 -2.99
C ARG A 2 -36.04 -2.00 -3.88
N GLY A 3 -34.80 -1.91 -3.41
CA GLY A 3 -34.33 -1.32 -2.15
C GLY A 3 -32.99 -1.87 -1.65
N ARG A 4 -31.90 -1.11 -1.87
CA ARG A 4 -30.63 -1.10 -1.11
C ARG A 4 -29.89 -2.43 -0.89
N GLY A 5 -28.84 -2.64 -1.68
CA GLY A 5 -27.57 -3.18 -1.16
C GLY A 5 -26.59 -2.02 -0.98
N ARG A 6 -26.35 -1.56 0.27
CA ARG A 6 -25.23 -0.63 0.56
C ARG A 6 -23.99 -1.48 0.86
N SER A 7 -22.86 -1.10 0.26
CA SER A 7 -21.58 -1.79 0.44
C SER A 7 -21.15 -1.83 1.91
N ARG A 8 -20.59 -2.97 2.33
CA ARG A 8 -20.17 -3.25 3.72
C ARG A 8 -18.65 -3.09 3.93
N VAL A 9 -17.99 -2.33 3.05
CA VAL A 9 -16.52 -2.17 3.01
C VAL A 9 -15.98 -1.29 4.16
N SER A 10 -16.76 -0.31 4.62
CA SER A 10 -16.23 0.75 5.51
C SER A 10 -16.10 0.36 7.00
N ASP A 11 -16.83 -0.65 7.48
CA ASP A 11 -16.74 -1.10 8.88
C ASP A 11 -15.43 -1.87 9.22
N ILE A 12 -14.65 -2.25 8.19
CA ILE A 12 -13.77 -3.42 8.27
C ILE A 12 -12.26 -3.08 8.26
N MET A 13 -11.87 -1.86 7.83
CA MET A 13 -10.47 -1.40 7.87
C MET A 13 -10.08 -0.63 9.14
N ARG A 14 -10.96 -0.59 10.16
CA ARG A 14 -10.60 -0.14 11.50
C ARG A 14 -9.64 -1.14 12.13
N THR A 15 -8.38 -0.75 12.40
CA THR A 15 -7.54 -1.55 13.31
C THR A 15 -8.26 -1.57 14.67
N PRO A 16 -8.54 -2.74 15.28
CA PRO A 16 -9.42 -2.80 16.44
C PRO A 16 -8.86 -1.99 17.61
N ALA A 17 -9.67 -1.05 18.12
CA ALA A 17 -9.29 -0.21 19.24
C ALA A 17 -9.09 -1.08 20.51
N LEU A 18 -7.90 -1.00 21.09
CA LEU A 18 -7.50 -1.71 22.31
C LEU A 18 -8.38 -1.35 23.52
N PHE A 19 -9.42 -2.15 23.79
CA PHE A 19 -10.21 -2.03 25.02
C PHE A 19 -9.97 -3.17 26.03
N ARG A 20 -9.00 -2.89 26.91
CA ARG A 20 -8.90 -3.26 28.33
C ARG A 20 -9.55 -4.58 28.82
N ARG A 21 -8.64 -5.49 29.22
CA ARG A 21 -8.80 -6.53 30.25
C ARG A 21 -9.87 -6.26 31.32
N LYS A 22 -10.69 -7.29 31.62
CA LYS A 22 -11.11 -7.65 32.98
C LYS A 22 -11.10 -9.19 33.14
N CYS A 23 -10.51 -9.68 34.23
CA CYS A 23 -10.61 -11.07 34.68
C CYS A 23 -12.05 -11.35 35.16
N TRP A 24 -12.61 -12.57 35.11
CA TRP A 24 -12.21 -13.76 35.87
C TRP A 24 -12.90 -15.04 35.30
N PRO A 25 -12.80 -16.27 35.88
CA PRO A 25 -12.72 -17.50 35.09
C PRO A 25 -13.96 -18.41 35.20
N PHE A 26 -14.04 -19.41 34.31
CA PHE A 26 -14.63 -20.70 34.67
C PHE A 26 -13.89 -21.86 33.98
N LEU A 27 -13.73 -22.97 34.70
CA LEU A 27 -13.17 -24.22 34.20
C LEU A 27 -14.19 -24.97 33.33
N ALA A 28 -13.68 -25.69 32.32
CA ALA A 28 -14.16 -27.03 32.00
C ALA A 28 -12.99 -27.85 31.45
N ALA A 29 -12.71 -29.01 32.06
CA ALA A 29 -11.70 -29.94 31.60
C ALA A 29 -12.33 -31.06 30.73
N GLY A 30 -11.56 -31.64 29.82
CA GLY A 30 -12.01 -32.74 28.98
C GLY A 30 -10.87 -33.39 28.19
N LEU A 31 -10.10 -34.27 28.84
CA LEU A 31 -9.20 -35.20 28.14
C LEU A 31 -9.99 -36.36 27.52
N LEU A 32 -9.56 -36.83 26.35
CA LEU A 32 -9.36 -38.27 26.08
C LEU A 32 -8.57 -38.50 24.77
N ALA A 33 -7.61 -39.44 24.83
CA ALA A 33 -6.88 -40.02 23.68
C ALA A 33 -7.56 -41.38 23.30
N VAL A 34 -7.15 -42.22 22.33
CA VAL A 34 -5.82 -42.75 21.92
C VAL A 34 -5.95 -43.49 20.56
N ALA A 35 -4.93 -43.42 19.69
CA ALA A 35 -4.61 -44.29 18.50
C ALA A 35 -5.71 -44.51 17.41
N GLY A 36 -5.43 -44.81 16.14
CA GLY A 36 -4.22 -45.03 15.33
C GLY A 36 -4.66 -45.33 13.86
N CYS A 37 -3.82 -45.60 12.85
CA CYS A 37 -2.38 -45.86 12.77
C CYS A 37 -1.79 -45.37 11.40
N SER A 38 -0.50 -45.62 11.20
CA SER A 38 0.34 -45.52 9.98
C SER A 38 -0.30 -45.70 8.58
N ASP A 39 0.12 -44.87 7.63
CA ASP A 39 0.96 -45.35 6.51
C ASP A 39 1.97 -44.29 6.05
N SER A 40 3.00 -44.69 5.30
CA SER A 40 4.24 -43.93 5.06
C SER A 40 4.28 -43.09 3.78
N SER A 41 4.77 -41.86 3.88
CA SER A 41 5.50 -41.16 2.82
C SER A 41 6.50 -40.18 3.42
N GLU A 42 7.73 -40.19 2.90
CA GLU A 42 8.82 -39.34 3.41
C GLU A 42 8.59 -37.88 3.01
N PRO A 43 8.74 -36.90 3.93
CA PRO A 43 8.75 -35.50 3.56
C PRO A 43 10.08 -35.19 2.86
N GLY A 44 10.00 -34.79 1.59
CA GLY A 44 11.16 -34.24 0.87
C GLY A 44 11.70 -33.01 1.60
N GLU A 45 13.02 -32.86 1.61
CA GLU A 45 13.72 -31.75 2.28
C GLU A 45 13.17 -30.40 1.81
N GLU A 46 12.75 -29.54 2.76
CA GLU A 46 12.59 -28.11 2.45
C GLU A 46 13.97 -27.59 2.00
N PRO A 47 14.08 -26.92 0.83
CA PRO A 47 15.33 -26.26 0.49
C PRO A 47 15.63 -25.20 1.55
N GLY A 48 16.73 -25.41 2.27
CA GLY A 48 17.26 -24.42 3.19
C GLY A 48 17.59 -23.09 2.48
N PRO A 49 17.85 -22.01 3.23
CA PRO A 49 18.21 -20.73 2.63
C PRO A 49 19.44 -20.90 1.73
N GLY A 50 19.24 -20.77 0.42
CA GLY A 50 20.28 -20.99 -0.59
C GLY A 50 21.39 -19.96 -0.47
N THR A 51 22.53 -20.36 0.09
CA THR A 51 23.72 -19.52 0.22
C THR A 51 24.67 -19.72 -0.97
N ASP A 52 24.19 -19.48 -2.20
CA ASP A 52 25.01 -19.62 -3.41
C ASP A 52 24.81 -18.45 -4.39
N GLY A 53 25.73 -17.49 -4.31
CA GLY A 53 25.84 -16.33 -5.19
C GLY A 53 26.93 -15.39 -4.64
N PRO A 54 27.98 -15.04 -5.40
CA PRO A 54 29.11 -14.31 -4.84
C PRO A 54 28.69 -12.89 -4.41
N GLY A 55 29.02 -12.53 -3.17
CA GLY A 55 28.76 -11.18 -2.65
C GLY A 55 29.44 -10.11 -3.50
N VAL A 56 28.65 -9.34 -4.24
CA VAL A 56 29.16 -8.35 -5.19
C VAL A 56 29.83 -7.20 -4.45
N THR A 57 31.11 -6.96 -4.77
CA THR A 57 31.97 -6.04 -4.00
C THR A 57 31.82 -4.58 -4.45
N PRO A 58 31.86 -3.55 -3.56
CA PRO A 58 31.38 -2.21 -3.93
C PRO A 58 32.33 -1.26 -4.73
N GLY A 59 32.42 -1.32 -6.07
CA GLY A 59 33.09 -0.28 -6.92
C GLY A 59 32.38 1.09 -7.10
N GLU A 60 33.08 2.23 -7.21
CA GLU A 60 32.47 3.58 -7.17
C GLU A 60 31.91 4.07 -8.53
N GLY A 61 30.59 4.23 -8.67
CA GLY A 61 29.97 4.74 -9.91
C GLY A 61 28.46 5.05 -9.81
N SER A 62 28.03 6.09 -10.53
CA SER A 62 26.64 6.62 -10.65
C SER A 62 25.68 6.33 -9.49
N GLU A 63 25.83 7.12 -8.42
CA GLU A 63 24.89 7.35 -7.31
C GLU A 63 23.62 6.49 -7.26
N CYS A 64 23.71 5.38 -6.52
CA CYS A 64 22.60 4.54 -6.12
C CYS A 64 21.44 5.33 -5.46
N LEU A 65 20.40 5.64 -6.25
CA LEU A 65 19.20 6.37 -5.82
C LEU A 65 18.56 5.74 -4.58
N GLY A 66 18.56 4.40 -4.52
CA GLY A 66 18.00 3.64 -3.41
C GLY A 66 18.70 3.91 -2.08
N ALA A 67 20.04 3.82 -2.02
CA ALA A 67 20.76 4.12 -0.77
C ALA A 67 20.68 5.60 -0.40
N LYS A 68 20.67 6.53 -1.37
CA LYS A 68 20.41 7.95 -1.08
C LYS A 68 19.08 8.13 -0.35
N PHE A 69 18.00 7.57 -0.88
CA PHE A 69 16.68 7.62 -0.26
C PHE A 69 16.65 6.95 1.12
N LEU A 70 17.17 5.73 1.25
CA LEU A 70 17.25 5.01 2.53
C LEU A 70 18.07 5.78 3.58
N THR A 71 19.14 6.47 3.17
CA THR A 71 19.94 7.31 4.07
C THR A 71 19.11 8.45 4.65
N THR A 72 18.20 9.06 3.89
CA THR A 72 17.27 10.08 4.43
C THR A 72 16.32 9.53 5.49
N LEU A 73 16.07 8.22 5.46
CA LEU A 73 15.25 7.48 6.43
C LEU A 73 16.07 6.89 7.60
N GLY A 74 17.40 7.03 7.59
CA GLY A 74 18.29 6.39 8.58
C GLY A 74 18.41 4.87 8.41
N LYS A 75 18.29 4.37 7.17
CA LYS A 75 18.31 2.95 6.82
C LYS A 75 19.42 2.68 5.78
N SER A 76 19.94 1.47 5.74
CA SER A 76 21.01 1.02 4.82
C SER A 76 20.61 -0.16 3.93
N THR A 77 19.60 -0.94 4.35
CA THR A 77 19.07 -2.10 3.64
C THR A 77 17.67 -1.85 3.10
N LEU A 78 17.21 -2.67 2.14
CA LEU A 78 15.81 -2.69 1.72
C LEU A 78 14.90 -2.82 2.94
N LEU A 79 13.84 -2.01 2.95
CA LEU A 79 12.82 -1.98 3.98
C LEU A 79 11.92 -3.22 3.83
N VAL A 80 11.60 -3.89 4.93
CA VAL A 80 10.51 -4.88 4.94
C VAL A 80 9.43 -4.40 5.88
N GLY A 81 8.18 -4.45 5.45
CA GLY A 81 7.06 -3.99 6.26
C GLY A 81 5.73 -4.59 5.87
N ALA A 82 4.72 -4.33 6.67
CA ALA A 82 3.38 -4.81 6.40
C ALA A 82 2.26 -3.94 6.98
N GLN A 83 1.05 -4.13 6.47
CA GLN A 83 -0.20 -3.80 7.15
C GLN A 83 -0.51 -4.94 8.12
N MET A 84 -0.42 -4.65 9.42
CA MET A 84 -0.48 -5.65 10.47
C MET A 84 -0.88 -5.04 11.81
N GLU A 85 -1.36 -5.89 12.71
CA GLU A 85 -1.61 -5.53 14.11
C GLU A 85 -0.31 -5.18 14.85
N GLU A 86 -0.44 -4.44 15.96
CA GLU A 86 0.73 -4.02 16.74
C GLU A 86 1.46 -5.22 17.39
N GLU A 87 0.70 -6.25 17.79
CA GLU A 87 1.30 -7.47 18.34
C GLU A 87 2.12 -8.21 17.28
N THR A 88 1.66 -8.26 16.03
CA THR A 88 2.41 -8.85 14.92
C THR A 88 3.64 -8.03 14.55
N SER A 89 3.55 -6.69 14.56
CA SER A 89 4.68 -5.82 14.25
C SER A 89 5.83 -5.91 15.27
N ALA A 90 5.58 -6.47 16.45
CA ALA A 90 6.60 -6.75 17.47
C ALA A 90 7.24 -8.16 17.34
N LYS A 91 6.70 -9.07 16.52
CA LYS A 91 7.19 -10.46 16.43
C LYS A 91 8.45 -10.62 15.59
N ALA A 92 8.78 -9.66 14.71
CA ALA A 92 9.99 -9.64 13.87
C ALA A 92 10.51 -8.20 13.68
N PRO A 93 11.80 -8.00 13.33
CA PRO A 93 12.38 -6.67 13.13
C PRO A 93 12.00 -6.07 11.76
N PHE A 94 10.70 -5.80 11.56
CA PHE A 94 10.20 -5.02 10.43
C PHE A 94 10.75 -3.57 10.46
N ASP A 95 10.89 -2.96 9.29
CA ASP A 95 11.29 -1.55 9.14
C ASP A 95 10.10 -0.60 9.00
N VAL A 96 8.99 -1.07 8.43
CA VAL A 96 7.82 -0.27 8.08
C VAL A 96 6.56 -0.95 8.63
N ARG A 97 5.66 -0.17 9.20
CA ARG A 97 4.27 -0.59 9.44
C ARG A 97 3.38 0.37 8.67
N TYR A 98 2.41 -0.16 7.93
CA TYR A 98 1.55 0.67 7.09
C TYR A 98 0.06 0.57 7.42
N LEU A 99 -0.64 1.66 7.10
CA LEU A 99 -2.04 1.90 7.42
C LEU A 99 -2.75 2.48 6.20
N TYR A 100 -3.87 1.87 5.81
CA TYR A 100 -4.83 2.49 4.91
C TYR A 100 -5.69 3.50 5.67
N ILE A 101 -5.80 4.68 5.08
CA ILE A 101 -6.81 5.69 5.40
C ILE A 101 -7.79 5.64 4.23
N ALA A 102 -8.86 4.87 4.43
CA ALA A 102 -9.79 4.47 3.38
C ALA A 102 -11.20 4.29 3.95
N ALA A 103 -11.93 5.40 4.14
CA ALA A 103 -13.15 5.37 4.93
C ALA A 103 -14.26 6.35 4.53
N GLY A 104 -13.91 7.47 3.94
CA GLY A 104 -14.77 8.62 3.64
C GLY A 104 -14.35 9.87 4.42
N VAL A 105 -14.57 11.04 3.82
CA VAL A 105 -14.29 12.35 4.44
C VAL A 105 -15.50 12.90 5.21
N PHE A 106 -15.27 13.93 6.04
CA PHE A 106 -16.33 14.66 6.74
C PHE A 106 -17.28 15.42 5.78
N ASP A 107 -18.51 15.67 6.22
CA ASP A 107 -19.54 16.39 5.43
C ASP A 107 -19.40 17.92 5.48
N SER A 108 -18.74 18.45 6.51
CA SER A 108 -18.48 19.89 6.69
C SER A 108 -17.47 20.43 5.65
N LYS A 109 -17.38 21.76 5.48
CA LYS A 109 -16.36 22.36 4.60
C LYS A 109 -14.93 22.13 5.10
N ASP A 110 -14.75 22.23 6.41
CA ASP A 110 -13.47 22.11 7.11
C ASP A 110 -13.53 20.93 8.10
N ALA A 111 -12.37 20.38 8.45
CA ALA A 111 -12.28 19.22 9.32
C ALA A 111 -12.92 19.47 10.69
N CYS A 112 -13.65 18.47 11.19
CA CYS A 112 -14.36 18.56 12.45
C CYS A 112 -13.42 18.86 13.62
N GLN A 113 -13.92 19.62 14.60
CA GLN A 113 -13.19 19.96 15.84
C GLN A 113 -13.53 19.03 17.01
N SER A 114 -14.56 18.20 16.87
CA SER A 114 -15.01 17.23 17.87
C SER A 114 -15.59 15.99 17.17
N CYS A 115 -15.42 14.83 17.77
CA CYS A 115 -16.08 13.59 17.34
C CYS A 115 -17.42 13.35 18.05
N THR A 116 -17.68 14.00 19.20
CA THR A 116 -18.93 13.84 19.97
C THR A 116 -20.08 14.70 19.48
N SER A 117 -19.80 15.79 18.75
CA SER A 117 -20.80 16.78 18.35
C SER A 117 -20.42 17.51 17.07
N GLY A 118 -21.43 17.88 16.27
CA GLY A 118 -21.24 18.72 15.07
C GLY A 118 -20.47 18.09 13.91
N CYS A 119 -20.15 16.80 13.97
CA CYS A 119 -19.42 16.07 12.94
C CYS A 119 -20.25 14.93 12.35
N SER A 120 -20.18 14.78 11.03
CA SER A 120 -20.76 13.68 10.28
C SER A 120 -19.93 13.36 9.04
N SER A 121 -20.11 12.15 8.51
CA SER A 121 -19.53 11.69 7.25
C SER A 121 -20.56 10.80 6.53
N GLY A 122 -20.81 11.07 5.26
CA GLY A 122 -21.83 10.37 4.47
C GLY A 122 -23.26 10.58 4.99
N GLY A 123 -23.49 11.68 5.72
CA GLY A 123 -24.75 11.96 6.43
C GLY A 123 -24.92 11.21 7.76
N THR A 124 -23.92 10.46 8.23
CA THR A 124 -23.96 9.71 9.50
C THR A 124 -23.14 10.44 10.56
N SER A 125 -23.71 10.70 11.74
CA SER A 125 -23.00 11.41 12.82
C SER A 125 -21.84 10.61 13.39
N CYS A 126 -20.73 11.30 13.68
CA CYS A 126 -19.54 10.70 14.30
C CYS A 126 -19.70 10.47 15.81
N ALA A 127 -20.75 11.02 16.42
CA ALA A 127 -21.06 10.78 17.83
C ALA A 127 -21.16 9.27 18.11
N ASN A 128 -20.57 8.83 19.23
CA ASN A 128 -20.47 7.42 19.62
C ASN A 128 -19.72 6.51 18.61
N GLY A 129 -18.87 7.09 17.74
CA GLY A 129 -18.05 6.34 16.77
C GLY A 129 -18.81 5.87 15.53
N GLY A 130 -20.01 6.41 15.30
CA GLY A 130 -20.96 5.93 14.29
C GLY A 130 -20.71 6.37 12.85
N CYS A 131 -19.77 7.27 12.58
CA CYS A 131 -19.43 7.69 11.22
C CYS A 131 -18.17 7.00 10.71
N ASN A 132 -17.97 7.07 9.40
CA ASN A 132 -16.86 6.41 8.76
C ASN A 132 -15.58 7.26 8.74
N TRP A 133 -15.64 8.59 8.91
CA TRP A 133 -14.44 9.43 8.85
C TRP A 133 -13.34 8.99 9.83
N TRP A 134 -12.16 8.69 9.28
CA TRP A 134 -10.99 8.18 9.99
C TRP A 134 -10.53 9.10 11.14
N GLY A 135 -10.82 10.41 11.03
CA GLY A 135 -10.54 11.40 12.07
C GLY A 135 -11.28 11.15 13.39
N CYS A 136 -12.23 10.22 13.43
CA CYS A 136 -13.02 9.85 14.61
C CYS A 136 -13.03 8.35 14.94
N TRP A 137 -11.99 7.60 14.54
CA TRP A 137 -11.87 6.16 14.83
C TRP A 137 -11.20 5.81 16.17
N GLN A 138 -10.55 6.78 16.82
CA GLN A 138 -10.12 6.68 18.22
C GLN A 138 -11.31 6.75 19.21
N ASP A 139 -11.03 6.81 20.52
CA ASP A 139 -12.03 7.20 21.51
C ASP A 139 -12.60 8.59 21.15
N VAL A 140 -13.92 8.69 20.95
CA VAL A 140 -14.56 9.93 20.45
C VAL A 140 -14.46 11.12 21.40
N SER A 141 -14.03 10.94 22.65
CA SER A 141 -13.70 12.03 23.56
C SER A 141 -12.34 12.70 23.26
N GLU A 142 -11.47 12.06 22.48
CA GLU A 142 -10.17 12.60 22.08
C GLU A 142 -10.27 13.56 20.88
N ALA A 143 -9.27 14.43 20.76
CA ALA A 143 -9.17 15.38 19.66
C ALA A 143 -9.07 14.64 18.30
N PRO A 144 -9.88 15.02 17.29
CA PRO A 144 -9.90 14.35 15.98
C PRO A 144 -8.52 14.08 15.39
N GLY A 145 -8.38 12.94 14.70
CA GLY A 145 -7.13 12.47 14.10
C GLY A 145 -6.16 11.78 15.06
N ALA A 146 -6.55 11.49 16.32
CA ALA A 146 -5.68 10.76 17.25
C ALA A 146 -5.29 9.39 16.70
N TYR A 147 -6.21 8.70 16.02
CA TYR A 147 -5.96 7.43 15.32
C TYR A 147 -4.64 7.42 14.52
N VAL A 148 -4.39 8.45 13.71
CA VAL A 148 -3.15 8.58 12.92
C VAL A 148 -1.96 8.95 13.79
N ARG A 149 -2.12 9.89 14.73
CA ARG A 149 -1.02 10.31 15.63
C ARG A 149 -0.52 9.16 16.50
N ASP A 150 -1.43 8.34 17.02
CA ASP A 150 -1.12 7.17 17.84
C ASP A 150 -0.54 6.04 17.00
N PHE A 151 -1.01 5.81 15.78
CA PHE A 151 -0.38 4.89 14.85
C PHE A 151 1.08 5.28 14.54
N ILE A 152 1.33 6.57 14.25
CA ILE A 152 2.68 7.11 14.02
C ILE A 152 3.56 6.86 15.25
N LYS A 153 3.09 7.27 16.43
CA LYS A 153 3.81 7.14 17.70
C LYS A 153 4.11 5.68 18.07
N ALA A 154 3.12 4.79 17.97
CA ALA A 154 3.27 3.37 18.33
C ALA A 154 4.20 2.60 17.38
N THR A 155 4.28 3.06 16.12
CA THR A 155 5.20 2.54 15.09
C THR A 155 6.63 3.04 15.33
N GLN A 156 6.80 4.36 15.48
CA GLN A 156 8.11 4.97 15.76
C GLN A 156 8.72 4.49 17.09
N ALA A 157 7.90 4.22 18.11
CA ALA A 157 8.34 3.64 19.38
C ALA A 157 8.99 2.24 19.24
N LYS A 158 8.82 1.57 18.10
CA LYS A 158 9.47 0.29 17.74
C LYS A 158 10.66 0.47 16.77
N GLY A 159 11.07 1.70 16.47
CA GLY A 159 12.08 1.99 15.44
C GLY A 159 11.60 1.76 14.00
N GLN A 160 10.27 1.63 13.81
CA GLN A 160 9.63 1.43 12.52
C GLN A 160 9.23 2.79 11.92
N LEU A 161 9.22 2.85 10.59
CA LEU A 161 8.70 3.96 9.81
C LEU A 161 7.18 3.77 9.62
N PRO A 162 6.34 4.76 9.97
CA PRO A 162 4.94 4.77 9.59
C PRO A 162 4.82 5.01 8.09
N PHE A 163 4.01 4.22 7.40
CA PHE A 163 3.60 4.46 6.02
C PHE A 163 2.07 4.61 5.95
N LEU A 164 1.58 5.73 5.44
CA LEU A 164 0.16 6.01 5.34
C LEU A 164 -0.26 6.02 3.87
N THR A 165 -1.16 5.11 3.52
CA THR A 165 -1.84 5.11 2.22
C THR A 165 -3.12 5.90 2.36
N TYR A 166 -3.21 7.03 1.67
CA TYR A 166 -4.42 7.87 1.65
C TYR A 166 -5.25 7.50 0.41
N TYR A 167 -6.40 6.87 0.62
CA TYR A 167 -7.26 6.29 -0.42
C TYR A 167 -8.71 6.69 -0.12
N GLU A 168 -8.97 7.98 -0.22
CA GLU A 168 -10.21 8.63 0.21
C GLU A 168 -11.04 9.15 -0.97
N ALA A 169 -10.44 9.36 -2.14
CA ALA A 169 -11.14 9.83 -3.34
C ALA A 169 -12.28 8.87 -3.71
N PHE A 170 -12.00 7.56 -3.79
CA PHE A 170 -13.02 6.54 -4.02
C PHE A 170 -14.07 6.54 -2.90
N GLN A 171 -13.62 6.36 -1.66
CA GLN A 171 -14.45 6.08 -0.48
C GLN A 171 -15.45 7.20 -0.19
N ALA A 172 -15.06 8.45 -0.46
CA ALA A 172 -15.91 9.62 -0.28
C ALA A 172 -16.77 9.97 -1.52
N SER A 173 -16.43 9.48 -2.73
CA SER A 173 -17.03 9.93 -3.99
C SER A 173 -18.54 9.69 -4.09
N GLY A 174 -19.04 8.62 -3.46
CA GLY A 174 -20.40 8.12 -3.63
C GLY A 174 -20.66 7.42 -4.98
N TYR A 175 -19.63 7.23 -5.80
CA TYR A 175 -19.66 6.54 -7.09
C TYR A 175 -19.11 5.11 -6.98
N THR A 176 -19.20 4.35 -8.07
CA THR A 176 -18.41 3.12 -8.25
C THR A 176 -16.94 3.49 -8.53
N GLU A 177 -16.02 2.62 -8.11
CA GLU A 177 -14.61 2.72 -8.44
C GLU A 177 -14.36 2.67 -9.97
N GLY A 178 -13.22 3.20 -10.41
CA GLY A 178 -12.85 3.26 -11.83
C GLY A 178 -13.19 4.61 -12.46
N GLU A 179 -14.04 4.61 -13.50
CA GLU A 179 -14.33 5.82 -14.29
C GLU A 179 -15.29 6.77 -13.57
N GLU A 180 -16.30 6.21 -12.88
CA GLU A 180 -17.38 6.99 -12.28
C GLU A 180 -16.89 7.89 -11.14
N GLN A 181 -16.01 7.40 -10.27
CA GLN A 181 -15.39 8.18 -9.20
C GLN A 181 -14.60 9.41 -9.70
N LEU A 182 -14.04 9.37 -10.91
CA LEU A 182 -13.29 10.52 -11.45
C LEU A 182 -14.19 11.74 -11.69
N LYS A 183 -15.50 11.53 -11.85
CA LYS A 183 -16.50 12.61 -12.00
C LYS A 183 -16.61 13.45 -10.74
N ALA A 184 -16.44 12.85 -9.55
CA ALA A 184 -16.45 13.57 -8.28
C ALA A 184 -15.34 14.61 -8.19
N LEU A 185 -14.17 14.36 -8.81
CA LEU A 185 -13.05 15.31 -8.82
C LEU A 185 -13.39 16.65 -9.50
N ASN A 186 -14.39 16.69 -10.37
CA ASN A 186 -14.86 17.93 -11.00
C ASN A 186 -15.99 18.65 -10.22
N ASP A 187 -16.46 18.07 -9.11
CA ASP A 187 -17.33 18.77 -8.14
C ASP A 187 -16.44 19.55 -7.15
N ALA A 188 -16.52 20.89 -7.19
CA ALA A 188 -15.74 21.77 -6.33
C ALA A 188 -16.08 21.63 -4.84
N ALA A 189 -17.31 21.26 -4.48
CA ALA A 189 -17.73 21.06 -3.10
C ALA A 189 -17.25 19.71 -2.57
N PHE A 190 -17.27 18.65 -3.39
CA PHE A 190 -16.62 17.38 -3.06
C PHE A 190 -15.11 17.56 -2.90
N LEU A 191 -14.44 18.06 -3.95
CA LEU A 191 -12.99 18.19 -3.99
C LEU A 191 -12.49 19.14 -2.89
N GLY A 192 -13.30 20.14 -2.49
CA GLY A 192 -12.99 21.03 -1.37
C GLY A 192 -12.88 20.29 -0.04
N ARG A 193 -13.82 19.38 0.26
CA ARG A 193 -13.77 18.53 1.48
C ARG A 193 -12.63 17.53 1.42
N TYR A 194 -12.45 16.87 0.28
CA TYR A 194 -11.36 15.94 0.02
C TYR A 194 -9.97 16.58 0.23
N LEU A 195 -9.72 17.79 -0.33
CA LEU A 195 -8.45 18.50 -0.11
C LEU A 195 -8.33 19.06 1.30
N ALA A 196 -9.44 19.40 1.97
CA ALA A 196 -9.42 19.78 3.38
C ALA A 196 -9.08 18.59 4.29
N ASP A 197 -9.49 17.37 3.95
CA ASP A 197 -9.13 16.15 4.66
C ASP A 197 -7.66 15.75 4.44
N TRP A 198 -7.17 15.81 3.20
CA TRP A 198 -5.73 15.68 2.91
C TRP A 198 -4.90 16.69 3.71
N ARG A 199 -5.33 17.96 3.77
CA ARG A 199 -4.70 18.98 4.63
C ARG A 199 -4.75 18.61 6.10
N PHE A 200 -5.84 18.02 6.57
CA PHE A 200 -6.02 17.61 7.96
C PHE A 200 -5.10 16.44 8.32
N LEU A 201 -4.97 15.43 7.46
CA LEU A 201 -4.00 14.34 7.60
C LEU A 201 -2.57 14.87 7.70
N LEU A 202 -2.16 15.73 6.76
CA LEU A 202 -0.80 16.29 6.77
C LEU A 202 -0.50 17.10 8.03
N LYS A 203 -1.51 17.76 8.62
CA LYS A 203 -1.37 18.42 9.93
C LYS A 203 -1.25 17.45 11.11
N GLN A 204 -1.75 16.22 11.00
CA GLN A 204 -1.52 15.18 12.02
C GLN A 204 -0.12 14.58 11.91
N VAL A 205 0.44 14.51 10.69
CA VAL A 205 1.83 14.11 10.44
C VAL A 205 2.80 15.20 10.91
N GLY A 206 2.57 16.47 10.55
CA GLY A 206 3.35 17.59 11.03
C GLY A 206 4.85 17.45 10.75
N GLN A 207 5.68 17.38 11.81
CA GLN A 207 7.13 17.26 11.67
C GLN A 207 7.63 15.81 11.66
N GLU A 208 6.74 14.82 11.65
CA GLU A 208 7.12 13.41 11.75
C GLU A 208 7.73 12.84 10.47
N LYS A 209 8.68 11.92 10.64
CA LYS A 209 9.22 11.12 9.53
C LYS A 209 8.25 10.00 9.21
N VAL A 210 7.46 10.22 8.16
CA VAL A 210 6.40 9.32 7.68
C VAL A 210 6.56 9.14 6.18
N LEU A 211 6.28 7.93 5.68
CA LEU A 211 6.07 7.67 4.26
C LEU A 211 4.59 7.94 3.93
N LEU A 212 4.30 8.60 2.82
CA LEU A 212 2.96 8.96 2.37
C LEU A 212 2.75 8.47 0.94
N GLN A 213 1.71 7.69 0.72
CA GLN A 213 1.22 7.39 -0.63
C GLN A 213 -0.09 8.13 -0.85
N ILE A 214 -0.14 8.90 -1.94
CA ILE A 214 -1.36 9.60 -2.35
C ILE A 214 -2.12 8.67 -3.30
N GLU A 215 -3.40 8.41 -2.98
CA GLU A 215 -4.43 7.80 -3.83
C GLU A 215 -3.93 6.66 -4.73
N PRO A 216 -3.77 5.44 -4.19
CA PRO A 216 -3.59 4.29 -5.05
C PRO A 216 -4.74 4.17 -6.04
N ASP A 217 -4.40 3.70 -7.24
CA ASP A 217 -5.29 3.32 -8.34
C ASP A 217 -6.01 4.49 -9.02
N MET A 218 -6.30 5.58 -8.30
CA MET A 218 -6.81 6.83 -8.90
C MET A 218 -5.89 7.34 -10.02
N TRP A 219 -4.56 7.35 -9.81
CA TRP A 219 -3.61 7.76 -10.86
C TRP A 219 -3.66 6.87 -12.09
N ALA A 220 -3.81 5.56 -11.87
CA ALA A 220 -3.90 4.58 -12.93
C ALA A 220 -5.22 4.73 -13.71
N TYR A 221 -6.35 4.95 -13.03
CA TYR A 221 -7.63 5.29 -13.67
C TYR A 221 -7.59 6.63 -14.43
N LEU A 222 -6.90 7.63 -13.91
CA LEU A 222 -6.67 8.92 -14.56
C LEU A 222 -5.81 8.81 -15.83
N GLN A 223 -5.02 7.75 -15.98
CA GLN A 223 -4.35 7.39 -17.24
C GLN A 223 -5.23 6.48 -18.12
N PHE A 224 -5.94 5.53 -17.51
CA PHE A 224 -6.70 4.50 -18.20
C PHE A 224 -7.91 5.07 -18.94
N PHE A 225 -8.78 5.86 -18.29
CA PHE A 225 -10.05 6.24 -18.93
C PHE A 225 -9.95 7.28 -20.05
N PRO A 226 -9.08 8.32 -19.96
CA PRO A 226 -8.88 9.23 -21.09
C PRO A 226 -8.45 8.51 -22.37
N LYS A 227 -9.04 8.91 -23.50
CA LYS A 227 -8.74 8.29 -24.82
C LYS A 227 -7.28 8.42 -25.22
N ASP A 228 -6.63 9.50 -24.80
CA ASP A 228 -5.24 9.84 -25.09
C ASP A 228 -4.28 9.58 -23.91
N GLY A 229 -4.78 9.03 -22.79
CA GLY A 229 -3.99 8.70 -21.62
C GLY A 229 -3.31 9.89 -20.91
N ARG A 230 -3.79 11.12 -21.11
CA ARG A 230 -3.19 12.34 -20.52
C ARG A 230 -3.99 12.86 -19.34
N ALA A 231 -3.29 13.22 -18.27
CA ALA A 231 -3.90 13.80 -17.06
C ALA A 231 -4.68 15.10 -17.31
N GLN A 232 -4.26 15.90 -18.30
CA GLN A 232 -4.95 17.15 -18.67
C GLN A 232 -6.34 16.92 -19.28
N SER A 233 -6.64 15.70 -19.76
CA SER A 233 -7.92 15.34 -20.36
C SER A 233 -9.03 15.10 -19.33
N THR A 234 -8.69 14.91 -18.05
CA THR A 234 -9.67 14.79 -16.96
C THR A 234 -9.82 16.12 -16.23
N ALA A 235 -11.00 16.75 -16.36
CA ALA A 235 -11.34 17.98 -15.65
C ALA A 235 -11.44 17.75 -14.13
N VAL A 236 -10.84 18.66 -13.35
CA VAL A 236 -10.83 18.61 -11.88
C VAL A 236 -10.97 20.03 -11.35
N ALA A 237 -11.82 20.26 -10.35
CA ALA A 237 -12.19 21.61 -9.89
C ALA A 237 -11.16 22.30 -8.98
N VAL A 238 -9.86 22.04 -9.19
CA VAL A 238 -8.72 22.35 -8.30
C VAL A 238 -8.74 23.76 -7.72
N LYS A 239 -8.80 24.80 -8.57
CA LYS A 239 -8.76 26.21 -8.14
C LYS A 239 -9.97 26.62 -7.31
N ALA A 240 -11.15 26.08 -7.63
CA ALA A 240 -12.40 26.41 -6.96
C ALA A 240 -12.52 25.69 -5.60
N ALA A 241 -12.05 24.44 -5.54
CA ALA A 241 -12.05 23.62 -4.35
C ALA A 241 -11.07 24.11 -3.27
N ASN A 242 -9.85 24.51 -3.66
CA ASN A 242 -8.81 24.93 -2.73
C ASN A 242 -7.97 26.08 -3.31
N PRO A 243 -8.50 27.32 -3.36
CA PRO A 243 -7.76 28.47 -3.89
C PRO A 243 -6.52 28.83 -3.06
N THR A 244 -6.47 28.45 -1.78
CA THR A 244 -5.38 28.81 -0.85
C THR A 244 -4.11 27.99 -1.06
N ASP A 245 -4.22 26.68 -1.29
CA ASP A 245 -3.04 25.83 -1.57
C ASP A 245 -2.86 25.53 -3.07
N CYS A 246 -3.96 25.51 -3.84
CA CYS A 246 -3.97 25.08 -5.24
C CYS A 246 -4.29 26.19 -6.25
N GLY A 247 -4.44 27.46 -5.84
CA GLY A 247 -4.92 28.54 -6.73
C GLY A 247 -4.08 28.79 -7.99
N SER A 248 -2.79 28.44 -7.96
CA SER A 248 -1.87 28.51 -9.12
C SER A 248 -1.96 27.30 -10.06
N GLN A 249 -2.56 26.19 -9.62
CA GLN A 249 -2.59 24.92 -10.35
C GLN A 249 -3.69 24.89 -11.43
N GLU A 250 -3.51 24.06 -12.45
CA GLU A 250 -4.49 23.83 -13.52
C GLU A 250 -5.75 23.08 -13.03
N ASN A 251 -6.91 23.31 -13.67
CA ASN A 251 -8.19 22.66 -13.33
C ASN A 251 -8.32 21.28 -14.01
N ASN A 252 -7.36 20.39 -13.76
CA ASN A 252 -7.35 19.01 -14.26
C ASN A 252 -6.51 18.12 -13.32
N ALA A 253 -6.41 16.83 -13.64
CA ALA A 253 -5.71 15.87 -12.79
C ALA A 253 -4.20 16.16 -12.60
N ALA A 254 -3.55 16.82 -13.56
CA ALA A 254 -2.16 17.25 -13.41
C ALA A 254 -2.01 18.36 -12.35
N GLY A 255 -2.97 19.28 -12.27
CA GLY A 255 -3.00 20.29 -11.22
C GLY A 255 -3.35 19.73 -9.83
N LEU A 256 -4.15 18.65 -9.79
CA LEU A 256 -4.47 17.95 -8.54
C LEU A 256 -3.22 17.32 -7.91
N GLY A 257 -2.48 16.49 -8.66
CA GLY A 257 -1.26 15.84 -8.17
C GLY A 257 -0.21 16.85 -7.70
N LYS A 258 0.07 17.87 -8.51
CA LYS A 258 0.98 18.97 -8.16
C LYS A 258 0.54 19.70 -6.89
N CYS A 259 -0.77 19.94 -6.69
CA CYS A 259 -1.24 20.54 -5.45
C CYS A 259 -1.03 19.62 -4.24
N MET A 260 -1.43 18.34 -4.34
CA MET A 260 -1.35 17.42 -3.21
C MET A 260 0.09 17.21 -2.74
N ILE A 261 1.06 17.16 -3.67
CA ILE A 261 2.49 17.09 -3.38
C ILE A 261 3.00 18.40 -2.74
N ALA A 262 2.62 19.56 -3.29
CA ALA A 262 2.97 20.86 -2.69
C ALA A 262 2.42 21.03 -1.27
N MET A 263 1.23 20.48 -0.99
CA MET A 263 0.64 20.45 0.35
C MET A 263 1.48 19.61 1.32
N VAL A 264 2.08 18.48 0.90
CA VAL A 264 3.03 17.73 1.75
C VAL A 264 4.20 18.62 2.14
N ARG A 265 4.84 19.30 1.18
CA ARG A 265 6.00 20.16 1.46
C ARG A 265 5.66 21.33 2.40
N LYS A 266 4.40 21.77 2.40
CA LYS A 266 3.91 22.86 3.26
C LYS A 266 3.51 22.41 4.67
N TYR A 267 2.84 21.26 4.80
CA TYR A 267 2.21 20.83 6.05
C TYR A 267 2.90 19.66 6.74
N ALA A 268 3.64 18.84 6.00
CA ALA A 268 4.39 17.68 6.49
C ALA A 268 5.83 17.61 5.90
N PRO A 269 6.70 18.61 6.15
CA PRO A 269 7.96 18.78 5.42
C PRO A 269 8.99 17.65 5.61
N ASN A 270 8.92 16.90 6.72
CA ASN A 270 9.78 15.75 6.98
C ASN A 270 9.23 14.42 6.42
N ALA A 271 8.00 14.42 5.91
CA ALA A 271 7.41 13.25 5.29
C ALA A 271 7.96 13.03 3.87
N LYS A 272 8.06 11.76 3.49
CA LYS A 272 8.38 11.33 2.14
C LYS A 272 7.10 11.00 1.42
N VAL A 273 6.92 11.48 0.19
CA VAL A 273 5.70 11.24 -0.58
C VAL A 273 5.98 10.49 -1.88
N GLY A 274 5.04 9.64 -2.29
CA GLY A 274 5.02 8.98 -3.59
C GLY A 274 3.61 8.87 -4.17
N LEU A 275 3.55 8.62 -5.47
CA LEU A 275 2.32 8.27 -6.22
C LEU A 275 2.37 6.79 -6.60
N HIS A 276 1.21 6.21 -6.92
CA HIS A 276 1.11 4.83 -7.44
C HIS A 276 1.39 4.80 -8.95
N ALA A 277 2.47 4.12 -9.36
CA ALA A 277 2.64 3.64 -10.73
C ALA A 277 2.06 2.24 -10.81
N SER A 278 1.12 2.03 -11.73
CA SER A 278 0.42 0.75 -11.86
C SER A 278 0.68 0.06 -13.20
N ALA A 279 0.85 -1.25 -13.14
CA ALA A 279 1.15 -2.11 -14.28
C ALA A 279 -0.01 -2.26 -15.28
N TRP A 280 -1.24 -1.84 -14.95
CA TRP A 280 -2.41 -1.89 -15.82
C TRP A 280 -2.88 -0.52 -16.35
N ALA A 281 -2.27 0.58 -15.88
CA ALA A 281 -2.73 1.96 -16.12
C ALA A 281 -2.88 2.35 -17.61
N THR A 282 -2.18 1.68 -18.53
CA THR A 282 -2.18 1.99 -19.96
C THR A 282 -3.24 1.25 -20.78
N LYS A 283 -4.09 0.42 -20.14
CA LYS A 283 -4.98 -0.60 -20.75
C LYS A 283 -4.28 -1.89 -21.17
N THR A 284 -2.99 -2.02 -20.89
CA THR A 284 -2.25 -3.28 -20.98
C THR A 284 -1.76 -3.62 -19.58
N ASP A 285 -2.25 -4.73 -19.01
CA ASP A 285 -1.72 -5.28 -17.77
C ASP A 285 -0.40 -5.99 -18.06
N VAL A 286 0.72 -5.40 -17.64
CA VAL A 286 2.06 -5.97 -17.82
C VAL A 286 2.32 -7.13 -16.85
N SER A 287 1.72 -7.10 -15.66
CA SER A 287 1.91 -8.12 -14.61
C SER A 287 1.24 -9.46 -14.96
N GLY A 288 0.26 -9.45 -15.85
CA GLY A 288 -0.40 -10.64 -16.42
C GLY A 288 -0.03 -10.96 -17.88
N ASN A 289 0.90 -10.24 -18.50
CA ASN A 289 1.18 -10.37 -19.94
C ASN A 289 2.03 -11.62 -20.27
N THR A 290 1.57 -12.43 -21.22
CA THR A 290 2.21 -13.70 -21.63
C THR A 290 2.93 -13.65 -22.99
N ASP A 291 3.00 -12.49 -23.65
CA ASP A 291 3.68 -12.32 -24.95
C ASP A 291 5.19 -12.08 -24.73
N PRO A 292 6.08 -13.01 -25.15
CA PRO A 292 7.52 -12.85 -24.98
C PRO A 292 8.15 -11.78 -25.88
N SER A 293 7.39 -11.21 -26.82
CA SER A 293 7.82 -10.08 -27.66
C SER A 293 7.37 -8.72 -27.11
N PHE A 294 6.64 -8.69 -25.99
CA PHE A 294 6.10 -7.46 -25.41
C PHE A 294 7.20 -6.54 -24.86
N ASP A 295 7.22 -5.27 -25.30
CA ASP A 295 8.16 -4.26 -24.81
C ASP A 295 7.71 -3.69 -23.45
N VAL A 296 8.02 -4.47 -22.41
CA VAL A 296 7.79 -4.16 -20.99
C VAL A 296 8.30 -2.77 -20.60
N ALA A 297 9.47 -2.37 -21.10
CA ALA A 297 10.12 -1.12 -20.72
C ALA A 297 9.46 0.09 -21.40
N SER A 298 9.06 -0.03 -22.66
CA SER A 298 8.28 0.98 -23.36
C SER A 298 6.90 1.19 -22.73
N GLU A 299 6.23 0.12 -22.26
CA GLU A 299 4.96 0.26 -21.55
C GLU A 299 5.13 0.98 -20.20
N ALA A 300 6.13 0.59 -19.42
CA ALA A 300 6.50 1.26 -18.16
C ALA A 300 6.79 2.76 -18.35
N ASN A 301 7.48 3.13 -19.44
CA ASN A 301 7.80 4.53 -19.74
C ASN A 301 6.53 5.38 -19.95
N LYS A 302 5.43 4.83 -20.49
CA LYS A 302 4.16 5.55 -20.62
C LYS A 302 3.55 5.89 -19.25
N VAL A 303 3.63 4.97 -18.29
CA VAL A 303 3.15 5.19 -16.91
C VAL A 303 4.01 6.24 -16.21
N ALA A 304 5.33 6.15 -16.36
CA ALA A 304 6.26 7.14 -15.82
C ALA A 304 6.04 8.54 -16.43
N ASP A 305 5.83 8.66 -17.75
CA ASP A 305 5.57 9.95 -18.40
C ASP A 305 4.23 10.56 -17.98
N PHE A 306 3.20 9.75 -17.79
CA PHE A 306 1.95 10.20 -17.17
C PHE A 306 2.18 10.71 -15.75
N LEU A 307 2.92 9.97 -14.93
CA LEU A 307 3.22 10.35 -13.54
C LEU A 307 4.05 11.64 -13.44
N LEU A 308 5.02 11.85 -14.33
CA LEU A 308 5.74 13.13 -14.44
C LEU A 308 4.77 14.29 -14.72
N SER A 309 3.77 14.08 -15.57
CA SER A 309 2.77 15.11 -15.91
C SER A 309 1.93 15.57 -14.70
N VAL A 310 1.66 14.67 -13.73
CA VAL A 310 0.94 14.96 -12.47
C VAL A 310 1.85 15.38 -11.32
N GLY A 311 3.17 15.49 -11.53
CA GLY A 311 4.12 16.04 -10.55
C GLY A 311 5.06 15.02 -9.89
N ALA A 312 5.18 13.79 -10.38
CA ALA A 312 6.10 12.78 -9.81
C ALA A 312 7.59 13.21 -9.82
N GLY A 313 7.97 14.24 -10.58
CA GLY A 313 9.30 14.86 -10.46
C GLY A 313 9.60 15.39 -9.05
N ASP A 314 8.58 15.82 -8.31
CA ASP A 314 8.68 16.43 -6.98
C ASP A 314 8.42 15.44 -5.82
N THR A 315 8.19 14.15 -6.12
CA THR A 315 8.06 13.09 -5.08
C THR A 315 9.42 12.63 -4.57
N ASP A 316 9.42 11.89 -3.46
CA ASP A 316 10.63 11.22 -2.94
C ASP A 316 10.79 9.79 -3.46
N PHE A 317 9.67 9.12 -3.77
CA PHE A 317 9.62 7.74 -4.30
C PHE A 317 8.39 7.55 -5.22
N VAL A 318 8.23 6.34 -5.73
CA VAL A 318 7.01 5.83 -6.39
C VAL A 318 6.60 4.48 -5.76
N THR A 319 5.32 4.13 -5.70
CA THR A 319 4.90 2.75 -5.36
C THR A 319 4.58 1.96 -6.62
N VAL A 320 4.85 0.66 -6.59
CA VAL A 320 4.58 -0.30 -7.68
C VAL A 320 3.98 -1.58 -7.11
N GLU A 321 2.86 -2.03 -7.66
CA GLU A 321 2.10 -3.17 -7.16
C GLU A 321 2.49 -4.50 -7.81
N ALA A 322 2.32 -5.58 -7.06
CA ALA A 322 2.27 -6.92 -7.62
C ALA A 322 0.83 -7.39 -7.79
N SER A 323 0.02 -7.26 -6.74
CA SER A 323 -1.43 -7.46 -6.75
C SER A 323 -2.05 -6.98 -5.43
N ASP A 324 -3.35 -6.66 -5.44
CA ASP A 324 -4.13 -6.37 -4.23
C ASP A 324 -4.68 -7.66 -3.55
N ARG A 325 -4.62 -8.81 -4.23
CA ARG A 325 -5.14 -10.09 -3.74
C ARG A 325 -4.16 -11.24 -3.99
N ASP A 326 -4.26 -12.27 -3.17
CA ASP A 326 -3.47 -13.49 -3.30
C ASP A 326 -3.84 -14.24 -4.58
N ALA A 327 -2.86 -14.80 -5.30
CA ALA A 327 -3.07 -15.53 -6.55
C ALA A 327 -4.09 -16.68 -6.42
N GLY A 328 -4.10 -17.36 -5.27
CA GLY A 328 -5.05 -18.41 -4.93
C GLY A 328 -6.50 -17.93 -4.85
N TRP A 329 -6.75 -16.68 -4.42
CA TRP A 329 -8.10 -16.09 -4.44
C TRP A 329 -8.59 -15.88 -5.87
N TYR A 330 -7.75 -15.35 -6.77
CA TYR A 330 -8.12 -15.17 -8.18
C TYR A 330 -8.40 -16.51 -8.87
N GLN A 331 -7.63 -17.54 -8.52
CA GLN A 331 -7.79 -18.88 -9.09
C GLN A 331 -9.17 -19.45 -8.73
N GLU A 332 -9.54 -19.45 -7.45
CA GLU A 332 -10.81 -20.06 -6.99
C GLU A 332 -12.03 -19.17 -7.25
N THR A 333 -11.91 -17.84 -7.21
CA THR A 333 -13.07 -16.92 -7.32
C THR A 333 -13.31 -16.37 -8.72
N GLN A 334 -12.26 -16.24 -9.55
CA GLN A 334 -12.36 -15.71 -10.92
C GLN A 334 -11.95 -16.70 -12.01
N GLY A 335 -11.44 -17.88 -11.66
CA GLY A 335 -10.87 -18.83 -12.63
C GLY A 335 -9.62 -18.29 -13.33
N LYS A 336 -8.91 -17.33 -12.71
CA LYS A 336 -7.72 -16.67 -13.27
C LYS A 336 -6.52 -16.97 -12.39
N ALA A 337 -5.50 -17.59 -12.96
CA ALA A 337 -4.29 -17.93 -12.21
C ALA A 337 -3.39 -16.68 -12.07
N GLY A 338 -3.41 -16.02 -10.91
CA GLY A 338 -2.65 -14.78 -10.64
C GLY A 338 -1.16 -15.00 -10.29
N TRP A 339 -0.60 -16.14 -10.68
CA TRP A 339 0.74 -16.58 -10.31
C TRP A 339 1.82 -15.91 -11.15
N TRP A 340 3.01 -15.74 -10.58
CA TRP A 340 4.24 -15.49 -11.33
C TRP A 340 5.13 -16.73 -11.24
N ASP A 341 5.72 -17.17 -12.34
CA ASP A 341 6.62 -18.33 -12.35
C ASP A 341 7.88 -18.05 -11.50
N PRO A 342 8.11 -18.78 -10.39
CA PRO A 342 9.27 -18.59 -9.53
C PRO A 342 10.59 -19.08 -10.16
N GLU A 343 10.55 -19.92 -11.20
CA GLU A 343 11.74 -20.31 -11.95
C GLU A 343 12.10 -19.30 -13.07
N ASN A 344 11.25 -18.29 -13.34
CA ASN A 344 11.39 -17.30 -14.41
C ASN A 344 11.62 -17.91 -15.81
N ARG A 345 10.90 -18.99 -16.14
CA ARG A 345 10.96 -19.70 -17.43
C ARG A 345 9.73 -19.48 -18.31
N GLN A 346 8.57 -19.20 -17.71
CA GLN A 346 7.29 -18.99 -18.35
C GLN A 346 6.68 -17.66 -17.91
N LEU A 347 6.05 -16.93 -18.85
CA LEU A 347 5.36 -15.68 -18.52
C LEU A 347 3.95 -15.95 -17.96
N PRO A 348 3.45 -15.12 -17.02
CA PRO A 348 4.15 -14.01 -16.38
C PRO A 348 5.11 -14.47 -15.26
N HIS A 349 6.18 -13.72 -15.01
CA HIS A 349 7.20 -14.07 -14.00
C HIS A 349 7.83 -12.85 -13.31
N PHE A 350 8.56 -13.08 -12.21
CA PHE A 350 9.12 -12.02 -11.37
C PHE A 350 10.07 -11.08 -12.12
N HIS A 351 10.98 -11.59 -12.96
CA HIS A 351 11.87 -10.75 -13.78
C HIS A 351 11.11 -9.80 -14.73
N GLN A 352 9.89 -10.13 -15.19
CA GLN A 352 9.07 -9.24 -16.02
C GLN A 352 8.56 -8.05 -15.20
N ALA A 353 8.00 -8.32 -14.03
CA ALA A 353 7.55 -7.30 -13.07
C ALA A 353 8.72 -6.41 -12.61
N PHE A 354 9.89 -6.99 -12.36
CA PHE A 354 11.11 -6.25 -12.01
C PHE A 354 11.64 -5.41 -13.17
N THR A 355 11.57 -5.89 -14.41
CA THR A 355 11.92 -5.11 -15.61
C THR A 355 11.00 -3.89 -15.76
N TRP A 356 9.69 -4.08 -15.53
CA TRP A 356 8.71 -3.00 -15.56
C TRP A 356 8.99 -1.94 -14.48
N ALA A 357 9.11 -2.35 -13.21
CA ALA A 357 9.38 -1.45 -12.10
C ALA A 357 10.71 -0.69 -12.24
N LYS A 358 11.74 -1.36 -12.81
CA LYS A 358 13.03 -0.74 -13.13
C LYS A 358 12.92 0.34 -14.20
N ALA A 359 12.14 0.10 -15.24
CA ALA A 359 11.91 1.09 -16.29
C ALA A 359 11.15 2.31 -15.72
N VAL A 360 10.10 2.12 -14.92
CA VAL A 360 9.40 3.22 -14.21
C VAL A 360 10.38 4.04 -13.37
N SER A 361 11.17 3.37 -12.52
CA SER A 361 12.11 4.00 -11.59
C SER A 361 13.20 4.80 -12.31
N THR A 362 13.75 4.23 -13.37
CA THR A 362 14.77 4.85 -14.22
C THR A 362 14.21 6.09 -14.92
N ARG A 363 12.99 6.01 -15.46
CA ARG A 363 12.34 7.11 -16.17
C ARG A 363 11.91 8.26 -15.26
N LEU A 364 11.44 7.95 -14.05
CA LEU A 364 11.11 8.96 -13.02
C LEU A 364 12.35 9.55 -12.32
N ASN A 365 13.50 8.87 -12.38
CA ASN A 365 14.66 9.12 -11.53
C ASN A 365 14.29 9.07 -10.03
N LYS A 366 13.52 8.04 -9.64
CA LYS A 366 13.04 7.79 -8.26
C LYS A 366 13.22 6.31 -7.91
N PRO A 367 13.55 5.96 -6.65
CA PRO A 367 13.42 4.58 -6.18
C PRO A 367 11.94 4.20 -6.03
N HIS A 368 11.66 2.89 -6.05
CA HIS A 368 10.30 2.39 -5.83
C HIS A 368 10.15 1.57 -4.54
N LEU A 369 8.95 1.62 -3.94
CA LEU A 369 8.51 0.67 -2.92
C LEU A 369 7.57 -0.33 -3.58
N TRP A 370 7.84 -1.63 -3.41
CA TRP A 370 6.86 -2.66 -3.78
C TRP A 370 5.70 -2.62 -2.79
N TRP A 371 4.56 -2.21 -3.32
CA TRP A 371 3.28 -2.05 -2.65
C TRP A 371 2.21 -2.03 -3.74
N GLN A 372 1.12 -2.79 -3.68
CA GLN A 372 0.82 -3.82 -2.68
C GLN A 372 1.47 -5.16 -3.05
N LEU A 373 1.99 -5.86 -2.03
CA LEU A 373 2.39 -7.26 -2.12
C LEU A 373 1.40 -8.14 -1.34
N PRO A 374 0.81 -9.19 -1.95
CA PRO A 374 -0.01 -10.17 -1.22
C PRO A 374 0.78 -10.92 -0.14
N VAL A 375 0.07 -11.54 0.82
CA VAL A 375 0.67 -12.14 2.04
C VAL A 375 0.63 -13.68 2.01
N GLY A 376 -0.10 -14.26 1.07
CA GLY A 376 -0.23 -15.71 0.92
C GLY A 376 1.12 -16.42 0.75
N HIS A 377 1.13 -17.70 1.12
CA HIS A 377 2.25 -18.60 0.88
C HIS A 377 1.73 -19.99 0.47
N MET A 378 2.53 -20.77 -0.25
CA MET A 378 2.10 -22.02 -0.89
C MET A 378 1.62 -23.12 0.08
N GLY A 379 1.96 -23.01 1.37
CA GLY A 379 1.56 -23.96 2.41
C GLY A 379 0.13 -23.78 2.96
N LEU A 380 -0.58 -22.72 2.55
CA LEU A 380 -1.94 -22.45 3.05
C LEU A 380 -2.99 -23.39 2.43
N PRO A 381 -4.15 -23.59 3.08
CA PRO A 381 -5.23 -24.45 2.57
C PRO A 381 -5.90 -23.95 1.29
N ASN A 382 -5.71 -22.68 0.91
CA ASN A 382 -6.41 -22.01 -0.19
C ASN A 382 -7.92 -21.77 0.08
N GLU A 383 -8.21 -21.16 1.23
CA GLU A 383 -9.57 -20.83 1.70
C GLU A 383 -9.66 -19.34 2.12
N GLU A 384 -10.85 -18.85 2.48
CA GLU A 384 -11.06 -17.45 2.92
C GLU A 384 -10.05 -17.05 4.01
N LYS A 385 -9.35 -15.93 3.80
CA LYS A 385 -8.26 -15.39 4.63
C LYS A 385 -7.00 -16.26 4.73
N LYS A 386 -6.88 -17.33 3.96
CA LYS A 386 -5.71 -18.22 3.90
C LYS A 386 -5.51 -18.74 2.48
N TRP A 387 -5.31 -17.80 1.56
CA TRP A 387 -5.06 -18.10 0.15
C TRP A 387 -3.58 -18.33 -0.10
N ARG A 388 -3.27 -19.18 -1.07
CA ARG A 388 -1.88 -19.36 -1.50
C ARG A 388 -1.45 -18.17 -2.35
N ASP A 389 -0.22 -17.73 -2.15
CA ASP A 389 0.54 -16.88 -3.06
C ASP A 389 2.01 -17.35 -3.01
N ASN A 390 2.89 -16.81 -3.86
CA ASN A 390 4.32 -17.12 -3.88
C ASN A 390 5.22 -15.88 -3.73
N ARG A 391 4.65 -14.67 -3.68
CA ARG A 391 5.39 -13.41 -3.63
C ARG A 391 6.14 -13.18 -2.32
N VAL A 392 5.56 -13.50 -1.16
CA VAL A 392 6.27 -13.38 0.14
C VAL A 392 7.60 -14.15 0.12
N ASP A 393 7.52 -15.41 -0.30
CA ASP A 393 8.67 -16.31 -0.31
C ASP A 393 9.68 -15.94 -1.41
N TYR A 394 9.22 -15.56 -2.61
CA TYR A 394 10.13 -15.14 -3.67
C TYR A 394 10.86 -13.84 -3.32
N PHE A 395 10.15 -12.77 -2.92
CA PHE A 395 10.74 -11.45 -2.66
C PHE A 395 11.76 -11.49 -1.51
N LEU A 396 11.49 -12.26 -0.46
CA LEU A 396 12.39 -12.39 0.70
C LEU A 396 13.52 -13.41 0.49
N THR A 397 13.46 -14.23 -0.57
CA THR A 397 14.57 -15.10 -1.01
C THR A 397 15.45 -14.41 -2.05
N HIS A 398 14.89 -13.53 -2.89
CA HIS A 398 15.58 -12.81 -3.96
C HIS A 398 15.65 -11.28 -3.75
N PRO A 399 15.98 -10.75 -2.56
CA PRO A 399 15.96 -9.31 -2.32
C PRO A 399 17.01 -8.56 -3.17
N GLY A 400 18.08 -9.24 -3.60
CA GLY A 400 19.06 -8.70 -4.54
C GLY A 400 18.46 -8.29 -5.89
N GLU A 401 17.49 -9.05 -6.41
CA GLU A 401 16.78 -8.69 -7.65
C GLU A 401 15.89 -7.46 -7.45
N VAL A 402 15.21 -7.37 -6.30
CA VAL A 402 14.42 -6.20 -5.89
C VAL A 402 15.30 -4.94 -5.85
N ALA A 403 16.50 -5.03 -5.26
CA ALA A 403 17.47 -3.94 -5.25
C ALA A 403 18.00 -3.61 -6.66
N ALA A 404 18.31 -4.61 -7.48
CA ALA A 404 18.80 -4.44 -8.85
C ALA A 404 17.73 -3.84 -9.81
N ALA A 405 16.45 -3.94 -9.45
CA ALA A 405 15.35 -3.24 -10.10
C ALA A 405 15.22 -1.76 -9.66
N GLY A 406 15.96 -1.30 -8.65
CA GLY A 406 15.81 0.03 -8.05
C GLY A 406 14.78 0.10 -6.92
N GLY A 407 14.33 -1.06 -6.42
CA GLY A 407 13.44 -1.15 -5.28
C GLY A 407 14.17 -0.81 -3.99
N VAL A 408 13.47 -0.17 -3.05
CA VAL A 408 13.98 0.17 -1.70
C VAL A 408 13.19 -0.47 -0.57
N GLY A 409 12.11 -1.19 -0.88
CA GLY A 409 11.36 -1.94 0.12
C GLY A 409 10.25 -2.82 -0.42
N MET A 410 9.78 -3.72 0.45
CA MET A 410 8.79 -4.76 0.20
C MET A 410 7.69 -4.63 1.26
N LEU A 411 6.49 -4.21 0.86
CA LEU A 411 5.41 -3.84 1.77
C LEU A 411 4.19 -4.74 1.55
N PHE A 412 4.00 -5.69 2.48
CA PHE A 412 3.04 -6.78 2.38
C PHE A 412 1.69 -6.44 3.06
N GLY A 413 0.57 -6.79 2.45
CA GLY A 413 -0.73 -6.67 3.12
C GLY A 413 -1.90 -7.10 2.26
N ALA A 414 -3.04 -7.30 2.92
CA ALA A 414 -4.30 -7.66 2.29
C ALA A 414 -4.94 -6.43 1.63
N GLY A 415 -5.07 -6.43 0.30
CA GLY A 415 -5.81 -5.38 -0.43
C GLY A 415 -7.33 -5.55 -0.37
N ASN A 416 -7.81 -6.68 0.14
CA ASN A 416 -9.20 -6.86 0.51
C ASN A 416 -9.35 -7.76 1.76
N TYR A 417 -10.50 -7.66 2.44
CA TYR A 417 -10.76 -8.36 3.69
C TYR A 417 -10.73 -9.89 3.60
N GLU A 418 -11.07 -10.48 2.45
CA GLU A 418 -11.04 -11.94 2.31
C GLU A 418 -9.63 -12.50 2.10
N GLN A 419 -8.60 -11.65 1.98
CA GLN A 419 -7.23 -12.06 1.68
C GLN A 419 -6.45 -12.50 2.91
N THR A 420 -5.31 -13.14 2.69
CA THR A 420 -4.37 -13.52 3.74
C THR A 420 -3.77 -12.26 4.37
N THR A 421 -3.67 -12.23 5.70
CA THR A 421 -3.03 -11.16 6.47
C THR A 421 -1.83 -11.71 7.23
N PRO A 422 -0.92 -10.85 7.74
CA PRO A 422 0.16 -11.26 8.65
C PRO A 422 -0.31 -11.91 9.97
N GLU A 423 -1.60 -11.84 10.25
CA GLU A 423 -2.28 -12.50 11.37
C GLU A 423 -2.84 -13.89 11.00
N THR A 424 -3.03 -14.19 9.70
CA THR A 424 -3.64 -15.45 9.21
C THR A 424 -2.72 -16.32 8.36
N ASP A 425 -1.53 -15.83 7.97
CA ASP A 425 -0.50 -16.51 7.17
C ASP A 425 0.28 -17.64 7.90
N GLY A 426 -0.20 -18.09 9.07
CA GLY A 426 0.51 -19.08 9.91
C GLY A 426 1.85 -18.61 10.47
N GLY A 427 2.21 -17.33 10.35
CA GLY A 427 3.49 -16.75 10.76
C GLY A 427 4.59 -16.83 9.71
N ASN A 428 4.30 -17.15 8.45
CA ASN A 428 5.31 -17.28 7.40
C ASN A 428 6.08 -15.98 7.16
N LEU A 429 5.39 -14.85 7.01
CA LEU A 429 6.01 -13.53 6.84
C LEU A 429 6.93 -13.21 8.03
N VAL A 430 6.48 -13.46 9.26
CA VAL A 430 7.28 -13.26 10.48
C VAL A 430 8.56 -14.14 10.47
N LYS A 431 8.47 -15.40 10.03
CA LYS A 431 9.62 -16.32 9.84
C LYS A 431 10.58 -15.77 8.79
N ARG A 432 10.08 -15.35 7.62
CA ARG A 432 10.87 -14.86 6.49
C ARG A 432 11.56 -13.51 6.79
N VAL A 433 10.87 -12.57 7.45
CA VAL A 433 11.45 -11.26 7.85
C VAL A 433 12.59 -11.45 8.85
N LYS A 434 12.47 -12.39 9.81
CA LYS A 434 13.58 -12.75 10.70
C LYS A 434 14.78 -13.26 9.91
N ALA A 435 14.60 -14.28 9.08
CA ALA A 435 15.68 -14.84 8.27
C ALA A 435 16.38 -13.78 7.40
N TYR A 436 15.64 -12.91 6.73
CA TYR A 436 16.18 -11.79 5.95
C TYR A 436 17.03 -10.82 6.81
N LYS A 437 16.60 -10.53 8.05
CA LYS A 437 17.28 -9.60 8.95
C LYS A 437 18.49 -10.24 9.66
N ASP A 438 18.38 -11.51 10.03
CA ASP A 438 19.48 -12.29 10.62
C ASP A 438 20.60 -12.53 9.60
N ALA A 439 20.26 -12.59 8.29
CA ALA A 439 21.22 -12.58 7.18
C ALA A 439 21.86 -11.20 6.90
N GLY A 440 21.57 -10.17 7.70
CA GLY A 440 22.10 -8.81 7.55
C GLY A 440 21.33 -7.89 6.60
N GLY A 441 20.33 -8.41 5.88
CA GLY A 441 19.53 -7.68 4.91
C GLY A 441 20.27 -7.33 3.61
N GLN A 442 19.53 -6.83 2.63
CA GLN A 442 20.05 -6.48 1.30
C GLN A 442 20.31 -4.97 1.20
N ALA A 443 21.51 -4.55 0.79
CA ALA A 443 21.76 -3.15 0.44
C ALA A 443 21.01 -2.75 -0.85
N ALA A 444 20.41 -1.56 -0.90
CA ALA A 444 19.73 -1.07 -2.11
C ALA A 444 20.65 -0.77 -3.31
N CYS A 445 21.96 -0.95 -3.15
CA CYS A 445 22.94 -0.84 -4.21
C CYS A 445 23.50 -2.22 -4.52
N VAL A 446 22.91 -2.89 -5.50
CA VAL A 446 23.67 -3.88 -6.26
C VAL A 446 24.51 -3.11 -7.26
N LYS A 447 25.81 -3.41 -7.32
CA LYS A 447 26.68 -2.87 -8.36
C LYS A 447 26.73 -3.89 -9.48
N ASN A 448 26.64 -3.44 -10.73
CA ASN A 448 26.81 -4.33 -11.89
C ASN A 448 28.28 -4.71 -12.06
#